data_AF-A0A250E5R5-F1
#
_entry.id   AF-A0A250E5R5-F1
#
_cell.length_a   1.000
_cell.length_b   1.000
_cell.length_c   1.000
_cell.angle_alpha   90.00
_cell.angle_beta   90.00
_cell.angle_gamma   90.00
#
_symmetry.space_group_name_H-M   'P 1'
#
loop_
_entity.id
_entity.type
_entity.pdbx_description
1 polymer ?
#
loop_
_entity_poly.entity_id
_entity_poly.type
_entity_poly.pdbx_seq_one_letter_code
_entity_poly.pdbx_strand_id
1 'polypeptide(L)'
;MKIFESEIRNFLNENNSIVKTHIKEEYRKSIFTSYYSFFDDFLYKYGVVSINICGFTDEENKFIPYVKFAKRNIFWEDEGFFKLSNRGVSENMAQKLMAKYLISKLSFLPFERLKNWSDEYLQE
;
A
#
# COMPACT_ATOMS: atom_id res chain seq x y z
N MET A 1 -13.62 -1.04 -4.96
CA MET A 1 -12.36 -1.75 -4.61
C MET A 1 -12.19 -3.17 -5.18
N LYS A 2 -13.11 -3.75 -5.96
CA LYS A 2 -13.00 -5.15 -6.43
C LYS A 2 -11.71 -5.47 -7.21
N ILE A 3 -11.20 -4.53 -8.01
CA ILE A 3 -10.00 -4.76 -8.82
C ILE A 3 -8.77 -4.81 -7.91
N PHE A 4 -8.63 -3.86 -6.99
CA PHE A 4 -7.53 -3.85 -6.02
C PHE A 4 -7.48 -5.15 -5.21
N GLU A 5 -8.63 -5.57 -4.68
CA GLU A 5 -8.76 -6.81 -3.91
C GLU A 5 -8.33 -8.05 -4.71
N SER A 6 -8.72 -8.12 -5.99
CA SER A 6 -8.37 -9.23 -6.87
C SER A 6 -6.88 -9.29 -7.15
N GLU A 7 -6.27 -8.16 -7.52
CA GLU A 7 -4.84 -8.09 -7.86
C GLU A 7 -3.95 -8.47 -6.67
N ILE A 8 -4.26 -7.93 -5.49
CA ILE A 8 -3.53 -8.23 -4.26
C ILE A 8 -3.71 -9.69 -3.84
N ARG A 9 -4.93 -10.23 -3.94
CA ARG A 9 -5.19 -11.65 -3.65
C ARG A 9 -4.37 -12.56 -4.54
N ASN A 10 -4.34 -12.28 -5.85
CA ASN A 10 -3.54 -13.06 -6.81
C ASN A 10 -2.06 -13.00 -6.44
N PHE A 11 -1.52 -11.81 -6.19
CA PHE A 11 -0.14 -11.62 -5.75
C PHE A 11 0.21 -12.43 -4.50
N LEU A 12 -0.64 -12.45 -3.47
CA LEU A 12 -0.38 -13.17 -2.22
C LEU A 12 -0.49 -14.70 -2.36
N ASN A 13 -1.22 -15.17 -3.38
CA ASN A 13 -1.41 -16.60 -3.68
C ASN A 13 -0.35 -17.17 -4.65
N GLU A 14 0.29 -16.33 -5.46
CA GLU A 14 1.40 -16.72 -6.32
C GLU A 14 2.70 -16.91 -5.51
N ASN A 15 3.51 -17.94 -5.85
CA ASN A 15 4.89 -18.20 -5.38
C ASN A 15 5.21 -17.75 -3.94
N ASN A 16 5.38 -18.71 -3.02
CA ASN A 16 5.64 -18.39 -1.62
C ASN A 16 6.97 -17.65 -1.42
N SER A 17 6.88 -16.38 -1.03
CA SER A 17 7.97 -15.64 -0.40
C SER A 17 7.66 -15.45 1.08
N ILE A 18 8.70 -15.34 1.91
CA ILE A 18 8.55 -15.15 3.35
C ILE A 18 7.75 -13.87 3.68
N VAL A 19 7.90 -12.81 2.87
CA VAL A 19 7.14 -11.56 2.99
C VAL A 19 5.65 -11.79 2.75
N LYS A 20 5.28 -12.50 1.66
CA LYS A 20 3.88 -12.82 1.38
C LYS A 20 3.28 -13.71 2.47
N THR A 21 4.04 -14.67 2.99
CA THR A 21 3.60 -15.52 4.10
C THR A 21 3.32 -14.69 5.34
N HIS A 22 4.24 -13.81 5.73
CA HIS A 22 4.05 -12.91 6.87
C HIS A 22 2.82 -12.01 6.70
N ILE A 23 2.65 -11.39 5.53
CA ILE A 23 1.48 -10.54 5.23
C ILE A 23 0.18 -11.34 5.34
N LYS A 24 0.13 -12.56 4.82
CA LYS A 24 -1.05 -13.43 4.92
C LYS A 24 -1.39 -13.79 6.37
N GLU A 25 -0.37 -14.02 7.20
CA GLU A 25 -0.56 -14.28 8.62
C GLU A 25 -1.08 -13.06 9.37
N GLU A 26 -0.51 -11.88 9.12
CA GLU A 26 -0.96 -10.61 9.71
C GLU A 26 -2.38 -10.27 9.27
N TYR A 27 -2.73 -10.49 8.01
CA TYR A 27 -4.09 -10.30 7.52
C TYR A 27 -5.11 -11.20 8.24
N ARG A 28 -4.77 -12.49 8.44
CA ARG A 28 -5.64 -13.45 9.16
C ARG A 28 -5.86 -13.07 10.63
N LYS A 29 -4.90 -12.39 11.26
CA LYS A 29 -5.02 -11.89 12.64
C LYS A 29 -5.74 -10.55 12.71
N SER A 30 -5.79 -9.80 11.60
CA SER A 30 -6.43 -8.50 11.55
C SER A 30 -7.95 -8.60 11.64
N ILE A 31 -8.60 -7.50 12.03
CA ILE A 31 -10.06 -7.39 12.07
C ILE A 31 -10.67 -7.07 10.69
N PHE A 32 -9.84 -6.82 9.69
CA PHE A 32 -10.29 -6.31 8.40
C PHE A 32 -10.73 -7.44 7.47
N THR A 33 -11.80 -7.18 6.70
CA THR A 33 -12.35 -8.12 5.72
C THR A 33 -11.94 -7.80 4.28
N SER A 34 -11.24 -6.67 4.08
CA SER A 34 -10.72 -6.24 2.77
C SER A 34 -9.21 -6.02 2.86
N TYR A 35 -8.50 -6.35 1.78
CA TYR A 35 -7.08 -6.05 1.67
C TYR A 35 -6.82 -4.56 1.69
N TYR A 36 -7.71 -3.73 1.16
CA TYR A 36 -7.52 -2.28 1.20
C TYR A 36 -7.43 -1.76 2.63
N SER A 37 -8.45 -2.02 3.47
CA SER A 37 -8.46 -1.57 4.87
C SER A 37 -7.31 -2.19 5.66
N PHE A 38 -7.00 -3.46 5.39
CA PHE A 38 -5.85 -4.10 6.01
C PHE A 38 -4.53 -3.43 5.64
N PHE A 39 -4.26 -3.14 4.36
CA PHE A 39 -2.98 -2.56 3.95
C PHE A 39 -2.84 -1.10 4.42
N ASP A 40 -3.94 -0.35 4.48
CA ASP A 40 -3.92 1.02 5.02
C ASP A 40 -3.50 1.03 6.50
N ASP A 41 -4.08 0.14 7.31
CA ASP A 41 -3.71 -0.02 8.73
C ASP A 41 -2.34 -0.69 8.92
N PHE A 42 -2.10 -1.81 8.24
CA PHE A 42 -0.88 -2.59 8.35
C PHE A 42 0.36 -1.77 7.97
N LEU A 43 0.29 -0.94 6.93
CA LEU A 43 1.41 -0.12 6.49
C LEU A 43 1.59 1.17 7.29
N TYR A 44 0.59 1.58 8.07
CA TYR A 44 0.67 2.76 8.93
C TYR A 44 1.81 2.67 9.94
N LYS A 45 1.94 1.54 10.64
CA LYS A 45 3.07 1.26 11.56
C LYS A 45 4.44 1.24 10.87
N TYR A 46 4.46 1.16 9.54
CA TYR A 46 5.66 1.16 8.72
C TYR A 46 5.94 2.51 8.03
N GLY A 47 5.28 3.59 8.46
CA GLY A 47 5.48 4.94 7.94
C GLY A 47 4.77 5.24 6.62
N VAL A 48 3.87 4.37 6.16
CA VAL A 48 2.94 4.67 5.06
C VAL A 48 1.66 5.22 5.68
N VAL A 49 1.57 6.55 5.74
CA VAL A 49 0.52 7.27 6.46
C VAL A 49 -0.88 6.99 5.90
N SER A 50 -1.00 6.82 4.59
CA SER A 50 -2.27 6.43 3.97
C SER A 50 -2.07 5.93 2.54
N ILE A 51 -2.83 4.93 2.11
CA ILE A 51 -3.02 4.61 0.69
C ILE A 51 -4.41 5.10 0.27
N ASN A 52 -4.49 5.95 -0.75
CA ASN A 52 -5.77 6.50 -1.18
C ASN A 52 -6.00 6.29 -2.67
N ILE A 53 -6.98 5.44 -2.99
CA ILE A 53 -7.34 5.10 -4.38
C ILE A 53 -8.24 6.17 -4.99
N CYS A 54 -9.17 6.69 -4.21
CA CYS A 54 -10.16 7.68 -4.65
C CYS A 54 -9.93 8.98 -3.90
N GLY A 55 -8.68 9.48 -3.95
CA GLY A 55 -8.23 10.66 -3.23
C GLY A 55 -8.79 11.95 -3.82
N PHE A 56 -7.91 12.79 -4.35
CA PHE A 56 -8.33 14.04 -5.00
C PHE A 56 -8.86 13.77 -6.40
N THR A 57 -9.70 14.65 -6.90
CA THR A 57 -10.09 14.67 -8.30
C THR A 57 -9.39 15.79 -9.06
N ASP A 58 -9.15 15.59 -10.35
CA ASP A 58 -8.81 16.69 -11.25
C ASP A 58 -10.05 17.51 -11.65
N GLU A 59 -9.84 18.50 -12.53
CA GLU A 59 -10.91 19.38 -13.05
C GLU A 59 -12.00 18.61 -13.81
N GLU A 60 -11.71 17.39 -14.28
CA GLU A 60 -12.66 16.51 -14.97
C GLU A 60 -13.37 15.53 -14.01
N ASN A 61 -13.26 15.72 -12.70
CA ASN A 61 -13.77 14.83 -11.66
C ASN A 61 -13.22 13.39 -11.71
N LYS A 62 -11.99 13.22 -12.23
CA LYS A 62 -11.31 11.92 -12.28
C LYS A 62 -10.32 11.77 -11.13
N PHE A 63 -10.17 10.56 -10.60
CA PHE A 63 -9.40 10.29 -9.39
C PHE A 63 -7.89 10.34 -9.62
N ILE A 64 -7.15 10.98 -8.72
CA ILE A 64 -5.70 10.94 -8.63
C ILE A 64 -5.33 10.08 -7.41
N PRO A 65 -5.05 8.78 -7.59
CA PRO A 65 -4.62 7.92 -6.49
C PRO A 65 -3.24 8.36 -5.99
N TYR A 66 -3.03 8.28 -4.68
CA TYR A 66 -1.78 8.66 -4.04
C TYR A 66 -1.45 7.76 -2.85
N VAL A 67 -0.18 7.72 -2.50
CA VAL A 67 0.30 7.21 -1.21
C VAL A 67 0.92 8.35 -0.44
N LYS A 68 0.62 8.44 0.86
CA LYS A 68 1.24 9.43 1.74
C LYS A 68 2.29 8.75 2.60
N PHE A 69 3.49 9.32 2.63
CA PHE A 69 4.61 8.80 3.41
C PHE A 69 4.99 9.75 4.53
N ALA A 70 5.40 9.17 5.66
CA ALA A 70 6.18 9.88 6.66
C ALA A 70 7.64 9.99 6.19
N LYS A 71 8.38 10.95 6.76
CA LYS A 71 9.82 11.14 6.54
C LYS A 71 10.62 9.85 6.56
N ARG A 72 10.30 8.95 7.49
CA ARG A 72 10.82 7.58 7.52
C ARG A 72 9.70 6.60 7.22
N ASN A 73 9.85 5.87 6.12
CA ASN A 73 8.91 4.84 5.72
C ASN A 73 9.64 3.62 5.17
N ILE A 74 8.97 2.47 5.24
CA ILE A 74 9.54 1.16 4.90
C ILE A 74 9.95 1.03 3.43
N PHE A 75 9.38 1.87 2.56
CA PHE A 75 9.66 1.89 1.13
C PHE A 75 10.79 2.86 0.74
N TRP A 76 11.34 3.61 1.70
CA TRP A 76 12.35 4.66 1.48
C TRP A 76 11.94 5.68 0.41
N GLU A 77 10.66 6.01 0.38
CA GLU A 77 10.13 7.07 -0.45
C GLU A 77 10.33 8.43 0.22
N ASP A 78 10.30 9.49 -0.57
CA ASP A 78 10.30 10.85 -0.03
C ASP A 78 9.02 11.11 0.80
N GLU A 79 9.14 11.99 1.79
CA GLU A 79 8.01 12.42 2.62
C GLU A 79 6.90 13.08 1.78
N GLY A 80 5.65 12.91 2.24
CA GLY A 80 4.52 13.63 1.69
C GLY A 80 3.72 12.80 0.69
N PHE A 81 3.17 13.46 -0.34
CA PHE A 81 2.24 12.84 -1.27
C PHE A 81 2.95 12.33 -2.52
N PHE A 82 2.96 11.01 -2.70
CA PHE A 82 3.37 10.37 -3.94
C PHE A 82 2.14 10.06 -4.80
N LYS A 83 1.93 10.84 -5.87
CA LYS A 83 0.85 10.62 -6.82
C LYS A 83 1.21 9.46 -7.75
N LEU A 84 0.30 8.50 -7.93
CA LEU A 84 0.51 7.37 -8.85
C LEU A 84 0.15 7.72 -10.30
N SER A 85 -0.34 8.94 -10.55
CA SER A 85 -0.64 9.48 -11.88
C SER A 85 -0.53 10.99 -11.86
N ASN A 86 -0.07 11.57 -12.98
CA ASN A 86 0.03 13.02 -13.18
C ASN A 86 -1.30 13.66 -13.59
N ARG A 87 -2.31 12.86 -13.94
CA ARG A 87 -3.67 13.28 -14.32
C ARG A 87 -4.73 12.38 -13.66
N GLY A 88 -5.97 12.84 -13.55
CA GLY A 88 -7.04 12.02 -13.05
C GLY A 88 -7.31 10.81 -13.96
N VAL A 89 -7.68 9.70 -13.33
CA VAL A 89 -8.01 8.43 -13.98
C VAL A 89 -9.36 7.90 -13.48
N SER A 90 -9.93 6.92 -14.19
CA SER A 90 -11.13 6.24 -13.73
C SER A 90 -10.87 5.45 -12.44
N GLU A 91 -11.92 5.21 -11.64
CA GLU A 91 -11.81 4.43 -10.39
C GLU A 91 -11.13 3.07 -10.62
N ASN A 92 -11.50 2.38 -11.70
CA ASN A 92 -10.93 1.08 -12.06
C ASN A 92 -9.42 1.17 -12.33
N MET A 93 -8.98 2.24 -13.01
CA MET A 93 -7.55 2.45 -13.27
C MET A 93 -6.81 2.85 -11.99
N ALA A 94 -7.43 3.67 -11.13
CA ALA A 94 -6.86 4.04 -9.85
C ALA A 94 -6.61 2.80 -8.96
N GLN A 95 -7.58 1.87 -8.91
CA GLN A 95 -7.44 0.60 -8.21
C GLN A 95 -6.26 -0.23 -8.76
N LYS A 96 -6.11 -0.30 -10.10
CA LYS A 96 -5.00 -1.01 -10.75
C LYS A 96 -3.64 -0.37 -10.43
N LEU A 97 -3.56 0.96 -10.49
CA LEU A 97 -2.32 1.69 -10.21
C LEU A 97 -1.86 1.45 -8.76
N MET A 98 -2.79 1.54 -7.80
CA MET A 98 -2.47 1.29 -6.40
C MET A 98 -2.02 -0.15 -6.16
N ALA A 99 -2.74 -1.13 -6.71
CA ALA A 99 -2.35 -2.53 -6.57
C ALA A 99 -0.97 -2.80 -7.16
N LYS A 100 -0.69 -2.31 -8.38
CA LYS A 100 0.62 -2.43 -9.03
C LYS A 100 1.74 -1.79 -8.21
N TYR A 101 1.48 -0.60 -7.67
CA TYR A 101 2.45 0.10 -6.83
C TYR A 101 2.81 -0.72 -5.58
N LEU A 102 1.80 -1.17 -4.82
CA LEU A 102 2.04 -1.97 -3.62
C LEU A 102 2.71 -3.30 -3.94
N ILE A 103 2.26 -4.01 -4.99
CA ILE A 103 2.88 -5.27 -5.41
C ILE A 103 4.36 -5.06 -5.75
N SER A 104 4.69 -4.00 -6.48
CA SER A 104 6.07 -3.64 -6.80
C SER A 104 6.89 -3.45 -5.52
N LYS A 105 6.41 -2.61 -4.59
CA LYS A 105 7.13 -2.34 -3.34
C LYS A 105 7.30 -3.58 -2.46
N LEU A 106 6.25 -4.39 -2.31
CA LEU A 106 6.25 -5.60 -1.49
C LEU A 106 7.10 -6.72 -2.10
N SER A 107 7.19 -6.81 -3.43
CA SER A 107 7.99 -7.83 -4.11
C SER A 107 9.49 -7.69 -3.84
N PHE A 108 9.96 -6.46 -3.63
CA PHE A 108 11.37 -6.16 -3.37
C PHE A 108 11.67 -5.83 -1.90
N LEU A 109 10.67 -5.91 -1.03
CA LEU A 109 10.83 -5.59 0.38
C LEU A 109 11.59 -6.70 1.12
N PRO A 110 12.77 -6.43 1.72
CA PRO A 110 13.45 -7.45 2.51
C PRO A 110 12.65 -7.78 3.78
N PHE A 111 12.50 -9.08 4.08
CA PHE A 111 11.74 -9.51 5.26
C PHE A 111 12.29 -8.94 6.57
N GLU A 112 13.61 -8.84 6.71
CA GLU A 112 14.24 -8.26 7.89
C GLU A 112 13.83 -6.81 8.13
N ARG A 113 13.43 -6.09 7.08
CA ARG A 113 12.92 -4.72 7.23
C ARG A 113 11.53 -4.69 7.87
N LEU A 114 10.67 -5.66 7.56
CA LEU A 114 9.36 -5.79 8.22
C LEU A 114 9.55 -6.24 9.67
N LYS A 115 10.41 -7.23 9.89
CA LYS A 115 10.60 -7.86 11.20
C LYS A 115 11.27 -6.93 12.21
N ASN A 116 12.27 -6.15 11.79
CA ASN A 116 13.08 -5.30 12.66
C ASN A 116 12.68 -3.82 12.55
N TRP A 117 11.48 -3.52 12.05
CA TRP A 117 10.97 -2.15 12.04
C TRP A 117 10.71 -1.71 13.49
N SER A 118 11.48 -0.75 13.99
CA SER A 118 11.28 -0.19 15.32
C SER A 118 10.65 1.20 15.24
N ASP A 119 9.69 1.45 16.14
CA ASP A 119 8.98 2.73 16.31
C ASP A 119 9.86 3.84 16.91
N GLU A 120 11.13 3.56 17.23
CA GLU A 120 12.10 4.52 17.79
C GLU A 120 12.33 5.76 16.89
N TYR A 121 11.69 5.83 15.73
CA TYR A 121 11.91 6.84 14.71
C TYR A 121 10.62 7.45 14.15
N LEU A 122 9.48 7.26 14.82
CA LEU A 122 8.23 8.02 14.58
C LEU A 122 8.20 9.35 15.37
N GLN A 123 9.24 9.65 16.14
CA GLN A 123 9.47 10.95 16.77
C GLN A 123 10.42 11.76 15.89
N GLU A 124 9.87 12.61 15.04
CA GLU A 124 10.34 13.97 14.65
C GLU A 124 9.47 14.53 13.53
#